data_AF-A0A951YTK0-F1
#
_entry.id   AF-A0A951YTK0-F1
#
_cell.length_a   1.000
_cell.length_b   1.000
_cell.length_c   1.000
_cell.angle_alpha   90.00
_cell.angle_beta   90.00
_cell.angle_gamma   90.00
#
_symmetry.space_group_name_H-M   'P 1'
#
loop_
_entity.id
_entity.type
_entity.pdbx_description
1 polymer ?
#
loop_
_entity_poly.entity_id
_entity_poly.type
_entity_poly.pdbx_seq_one_letter_code
_entity_poly.pdbx_strand_id
1 'polypeptide(L)'
;MKIRVGKVEFEVTPVSAAMRAAVTADPNMAQAMRREVWEWDAVARKGTPLVPVVQQRVTTLPNGLSFFVARAGSEGPLVKNDAASAKMAQRMLKATGAKDLRDLMGALNRVIDLPRLRLPLDVFRPLNETTSYRLVLASDYAVVQLRAADRNLVANLLMPAQVGVHAEITAIPDQAAHDAKGIDLAALRPGFIVPAHTPATQTIRRAALAQRLQDLQQTVAAQGGPETATPAQRALAGQLSAEWKVLTPKPAAAPASA
;
A
#
# COMPACT_ATOMS: atom_id res chain seq x y z
N MET A 1 8.39 -9.21 16.72
CA MET A 1 7.11 -9.09 17.47
C MET A 1 6.20 -10.23 17.08
N LYS A 2 5.12 -10.48 17.84
CA LYS A 2 4.16 -11.54 17.51
C LYS A 2 2.73 -11.01 17.44
N ILE A 3 1.94 -11.57 16.53
CA ILE A 3 0.50 -11.33 16.45
C ILE A 3 -0.25 -12.65 16.53
N ARG A 4 -1.44 -12.65 17.12
CA ARG A 4 -2.28 -13.84 17.22
C ARG A 4 -3.47 -13.72 16.29
N VAL A 5 -3.71 -14.76 15.49
CA VAL A 5 -4.87 -14.86 14.62
C VAL A 5 -5.53 -16.21 14.87
N GLY A 6 -6.74 -16.17 15.42
CA GLY A 6 -7.38 -17.37 15.95
C GLY A 6 -6.53 -18.02 17.05
N LYS A 7 -6.16 -19.28 16.84
CA LYS A 7 -5.33 -20.07 17.78
C LYS A 7 -3.84 -20.10 17.40
N VAL A 8 -3.43 -19.40 16.34
CA VAL A 8 -2.05 -19.42 15.83
C VAL A 8 -1.36 -18.11 16.16
N GLU A 9 -0.13 -18.23 16.66
CA GLU A 9 0.75 -17.10 16.92
C GLU A 9 1.76 -16.99 15.78
N PHE A 10 1.81 -15.81 15.16
CA PHE A 10 2.71 -15.52 14.06
C PHE A 10 3.79 -14.55 14.53
N GLU A 11 5.03 -14.92 14.29
CA GLU A 11 6.13 -13.98 14.29
C GLU A 11 6.01 -13.07 13.07
N VAL A 12 6.20 -11.77 13.29
CA VAL A 12 6.19 -10.78 12.21
C VAL A 12 7.62 -10.36 11.91
N THR A 13 8.05 -10.61 10.68
CA THR A 13 9.40 -10.28 10.19
C THR A 13 9.32 -9.41 8.95
N PRO A 14 10.22 -8.42 8.79
CA PRO A 14 10.30 -7.69 7.52
C PRO A 14 10.77 -8.61 6.39
N VAL A 15 10.45 -8.24 5.15
CA VAL A 15 10.88 -8.97 3.95
C VAL A 15 11.89 -8.14 3.15
N SER A 16 12.79 -8.83 2.44
CA SER A 16 13.76 -8.17 1.54
C SER A 16 13.08 -7.48 0.36
N ALA A 17 13.78 -6.53 -0.26
CA ALA A 17 13.35 -5.85 -1.48
C ALA A 17 12.92 -6.83 -2.59
N ALA A 18 13.67 -7.92 -2.80
CA ALA A 18 13.35 -8.94 -3.81
C ALA A 18 12.02 -9.66 -3.51
N MET A 19 11.79 -10.04 -2.25
CA MET A 19 10.53 -10.67 -1.85
C MET A 19 9.37 -9.68 -1.95
N ARG A 20 9.55 -8.43 -1.48
CA ARG A 20 8.54 -7.38 -1.61
C ARG A 20 8.15 -7.18 -3.06
N ALA A 21 9.13 -7.02 -3.96
CA ALA A 21 8.90 -6.83 -5.39
C ALA A 21 8.11 -8.00 -5.99
N ALA A 22 8.50 -9.25 -5.68
CA ALA A 22 7.82 -10.45 -6.16
C ALA A 22 6.37 -10.56 -5.67
N VAL A 23 6.12 -10.25 -4.39
CA VAL A 23 4.77 -10.27 -3.81
C VAL A 23 3.89 -9.19 -4.41
N THR A 24 4.41 -7.96 -4.61
CA THR A 24 3.63 -6.86 -5.20
C THR A 24 3.42 -7.02 -6.70
N ALA A 25 4.27 -7.78 -7.39
CA ALA A 25 4.13 -8.10 -8.80
C ALA A 25 3.14 -9.24 -9.09
N ASP A 26 2.67 -9.96 -8.05
CA ASP A 26 1.59 -10.95 -8.22
C ASP A 26 0.35 -10.26 -8.83
N PRO A 27 -0.24 -10.78 -9.93
CA PRO A 27 -1.32 -10.10 -10.63
C PRO A 27 -2.52 -9.72 -9.74
N ASN A 28 -2.87 -10.57 -8.76
CA ASN A 28 -3.97 -10.28 -7.85
C ASN A 28 -3.63 -9.12 -6.92
N MET A 29 -2.36 -9.00 -6.51
CA MET A 29 -1.89 -7.89 -5.69
C MET A 29 -1.73 -6.62 -6.52
N ALA A 30 -1.16 -6.70 -7.72
CA ALA A 30 -0.99 -5.56 -8.61
C ALA A 30 -2.33 -4.88 -8.93
N GLN A 31 -3.39 -5.66 -9.17
CA GLN A 31 -4.73 -5.12 -9.37
C GLN A 31 -5.28 -4.46 -8.09
N ALA A 32 -5.03 -5.03 -6.91
CA ALA A 32 -5.46 -4.42 -5.65
C ALA A 32 -4.69 -3.11 -5.32
N MET A 33 -3.45 -2.98 -5.80
CA MET A 33 -2.62 -1.79 -5.62
C MET A 33 -3.09 -0.59 -6.44
N ARG A 34 -3.80 -0.81 -7.55
CA ARG A 34 -4.33 0.24 -8.43
C ARG A 34 -5.83 0.10 -8.59
N ARG A 35 -6.60 1.00 -7.96
CA ARG A 35 -8.06 0.92 -7.94
C ARG A 35 -8.68 2.22 -8.42
N GLU A 36 -9.65 2.12 -9.31
CA GLU A 36 -10.54 3.24 -9.63
C GLU A 36 -11.50 3.45 -8.46
N VAL A 37 -11.61 4.68 -7.95
CA VAL A 37 -12.38 4.96 -6.72
C VAL A 37 -13.49 5.98 -6.94
N TRP A 38 -13.40 6.78 -8.00
CA TRP A 38 -14.34 7.85 -8.31
C TRP A 38 -14.36 8.08 -9.82
N GLU A 39 -15.52 8.45 -10.33
CA GLU A 39 -15.71 8.88 -11.71
C GLU A 39 -16.38 10.25 -11.73
N TRP A 40 -15.94 11.11 -12.64
CA TRP A 40 -16.58 12.37 -12.97
C TRP A 40 -16.98 12.36 -14.44
N ASP A 41 -18.25 12.66 -14.70
CA ASP A 41 -18.80 12.87 -16.03
C ASP A 41 -19.03 14.38 -16.25
N ALA A 42 -18.27 14.97 -17.18
CA ALA A 42 -18.38 16.38 -17.51
C ALA A 42 -19.68 16.75 -18.25
N VAL A 43 -20.24 15.83 -19.04
CA VAL A 43 -21.48 16.05 -19.81
C VAL A 43 -22.67 16.03 -18.86
N ALA A 44 -22.77 14.99 -18.03
CA ALA A 44 -23.83 14.85 -17.03
C ALA A 44 -23.60 15.73 -15.78
N ARG A 45 -22.42 16.35 -15.65
CA ARG A 45 -21.95 17.12 -14.48
C ARG A 45 -22.15 16.37 -13.16
N LYS A 46 -21.80 15.08 -13.18
CA LYS A 46 -22.09 14.16 -12.08
C LYS A 46 -20.85 13.39 -11.68
N GLY A 47 -20.61 13.34 -10.37
CA GLY A 47 -19.59 12.49 -9.78
C GLY A 47 -20.20 11.25 -9.14
N THR A 48 -19.58 10.09 -9.35
CA THR A 48 -20.05 8.79 -8.88
C THR A 48 -18.91 8.02 -8.19
N PRO A 49 -19.12 7.50 -6.97
CA PRO A 49 -18.16 6.61 -6.34
C PRO A 49 -18.15 5.24 -7.06
N LEU A 50 -16.95 4.73 -7.37
CA LEU A 50 -16.76 3.40 -7.97
C LEU A 50 -16.49 2.31 -6.93
N VAL A 51 -16.26 2.72 -5.68
CA VAL A 51 -16.05 1.85 -4.53
C VAL A 51 -16.97 2.26 -3.39
N PRO A 52 -17.23 1.39 -2.41
CA PRO A 52 -17.93 1.78 -1.20
C PRO A 52 -17.26 3.01 -0.55
N VAL A 53 -18.03 4.08 -0.42
CA VAL A 53 -17.64 5.28 0.31
C VAL A 53 -18.56 5.44 1.52
N VAL A 54 -17.97 5.69 2.68
CA VAL A 54 -18.73 6.10 3.88
C VAL A 54 -18.96 7.61 3.83
N GLN A 55 -19.76 8.13 4.77
CA GLN A 55 -20.06 9.55 4.89
C GLN A 55 -18.78 10.41 4.71
N GLN A 56 -18.90 11.50 3.95
CA GLN A 56 -17.80 12.43 3.61
C GLN A 56 -16.77 11.94 2.56
N ARG A 57 -17.15 11.10 1.59
CA ARG A 57 -16.27 10.69 0.47
C ARG A 57 -15.00 9.98 0.95
N VAL A 58 -15.15 9.20 2.02
CA VAL A 58 -14.05 8.44 2.62
C VAL A 58 -14.12 7.01 2.10
N THR A 59 -13.01 6.51 1.57
CA THR A 59 -12.85 5.13 1.11
C THR A 59 -11.90 4.36 2.03
N THR A 60 -12.03 3.04 2.05
CA THR A 60 -11.12 2.15 2.78
C THR A 60 -9.91 1.77 1.93
N LEU A 61 -8.76 1.71 2.58
CA LEU A 61 -7.52 1.19 2.01
C LEU A 61 -7.33 -0.25 2.51
N PRO A 62 -7.62 -1.26 1.70
CA PRO A 62 -7.59 -2.65 2.14
C PRO A 62 -6.17 -3.10 2.40
N ASN A 63 -5.98 -3.75 3.54
CA ASN A 63 -4.83 -4.62 3.76
C ASN A 63 -4.92 -5.81 2.79
N GLY A 64 -3.76 -6.32 2.38
CA GLY A 64 -3.64 -7.52 1.56
C GLY A 64 -3.03 -8.67 2.36
N LEU A 65 -3.36 -9.89 1.98
CA LEU A 65 -2.70 -11.09 2.47
C LEU A 65 -2.38 -11.98 1.27
N SER A 66 -1.10 -12.34 1.15
CA SER A 66 -0.60 -13.16 0.06
C SER A 66 0.07 -14.42 0.61
N PHE A 67 -0.36 -15.58 0.11
CA PHE A 67 0.26 -16.88 0.44
C PHE A 67 1.41 -17.22 -0.52
N PHE A 68 2.05 -16.21 -1.09
CA PHE A 68 3.15 -16.36 -2.04
C PHE A 68 4.26 -17.22 -1.45
N VAL A 69 4.43 -18.40 -2.03
CA VAL A 69 5.60 -19.26 -1.81
C VAL A 69 6.53 -19.05 -3.01
N ALA A 70 7.72 -18.53 -2.72
CA ALA A 70 8.72 -18.29 -3.74
C ALA A 70 9.34 -19.58 -4.27
N ARG A 71 9.66 -19.59 -5.55
CA ARG A 71 10.65 -20.48 -6.18
C ARG A 71 11.67 -19.62 -6.92
N ALA A 72 12.86 -20.16 -7.13
CA ALA A 72 13.83 -19.53 -8.03
C ALA A 72 13.21 -19.45 -9.44
N GLY A 73 13.20 -18.26 -10.03
CA GLY A 73 12.87 -18.08 -11.44
C GLY A 73 14.00 -18.56 -12.34
N SER A 74 13.69 -18.82 -13.61
CA SER A 74 14.67 -19.24 -14.62
C SER A 74 15.74 -18.19 -14.91
N GLU A 75 15.48 -16.91 -14.59
CA GLU A 75 16.37 -15.78 -14.89
C GLU A 75 16.79 -14.97 -13.66
N GLY A 76 16.63 -15.53 -12.46
CA GLY A 76 17.06 -14.90 -11.20
C GLY A 76 15.96 -14.35 -10.28
N PRO A 77 14.91 -13.63 -10.75
CA PRO A 77 13.86 -13.12 -9.87
C PRO A 77 13.12 -14.23 -9.14
N LEU A 78 12.59 -13.92 -7.95
CA LEU A 78 11.67 -14.82 -7.26
C LEU A 78 10.35 -14.88 -8.02
N VAL A 79 9.95 -16.10 -8.39
CA VAL A 79 8.67 -16.35 -9.07
C VAL A 79 7.76 -17.12 -8.13
N LYS A 80 6.45 -16.95 -8.30
CA LYS A 80 5.46 -17.70 -7.53
C LYS A 80 5.51 -19.19 -7.87
N ASN A 81 5.38 -20.03 -6.85
CA ASN A 81 5.00 -21.42 -6.99
C ASN A 81 3.50 -21.55 -6.69
N ASP A 82 2.66 -21.62 -7.73
CA ASP A 82 1.20 -21.58 -7.56
C ASP A 82 0.66 -22.76 -6.74
N ALA A 83 1.14 -23.98 -7.01
CA ALA A 83 0.73 -25.18 -6.27
C ALA A 83 1.09 -25.07 -4.78
N ALA A 84 2.33 -24.65 -4.47
CA ALA A 84 2.76 -24.48 -3.09
C ALA A 84 2.03 -23.31 -2.39
N SER A 85 1.74 -22.24 -3.12
CA SER A 85 1.00 -21.08 -2.60
C SER A 85 -0.45 -21.44 -2.29
N ALA A 86 -1.12 -22.19 -3.17
CA ALA A 86 -2.48 -22.70 -2.94
C ALA A 86 -2.53 -23.65 -1.73
N LYS A 87 -1.57 -24.57 -1.62
CA LYS A 87 -1.44 -25.46 -0.46
C LYS A 87 -1.18 -24.68 0.83
N MET A 88 -0.37 -23.62 0.78
CA MET A 88 -0.11 -22.75 1.93
C MET A 88 -1.37 -22.02 2.37
N ALA A 89 -2.16 -21.49 1.43
CA ALA A 89 -3.45 -20.86 1.71
C ALA A 89 -4.40 -21.82 2.45
N GLN A 90 -4.59 -23.04 1.93
CA GLN A 90 -5.43 -24.06 2.56
C GLN A 90 -4.95 -24.41 3.99
N ARG A 91 -3.64 -24.59 4.17
CA ARG A 91 -3.04 -24.87 5.48
C ARG A 91 -3.25 -23.72 6.46
N MET A 92 -3.13 -22.48 6.00
CA MET A 92 -3.36 -21.29 6.82
C MET A 92 -4.80 -21.23 7.33
N LEU A 93 -5.79 -21.38 6.44
CA LEU A 93 -7.20 -21.36 6.81
C LEU A 93 -7.52 -22.46 7.82
N LYS A 94 -7.07 -23.69 7.56
CA LYS A 94 -7.25 -24.82 8.48
C LYS A 94 -6.62 -24.57 9.86
N ALA A 95 -5.41 -24.04 9.91
CA ALA A 95 -4.69 -23.84 11.16
C ALA A 95 -5.26 -22.69 12.00
N THR A 96 -5.67 -21.60 11.34
CA THR A 96 -6.29 -20.44 12.00
C THR A 96 -7.74 -20.67 12.39
N GLY A 97 -8.40 -21.66 11.78
CA GLY A 97 -9.83 -21.95 11.94
C GLY A 97 -10.73 -21.02 11.12
N ALA A 98 -10.16 -20.23 10.20
CA ALA A 98 -10.91 -19.34 9.33
C ALA A 98 -11.67 -20.13 8.25
N LYS A 99 -12.93 -19.74 8.00
CA LYS A 99 -13.78 -20.40 7.00
C LYS A 99 -13.31 -20.12 5.57
N ASP A 100 -12.93 -18.88 5.34
CA ASP A 100 -12.44 -18.38 4.05
C ASP A 100 -11.42 -17.25 4.27
N LEU A 101 -10.89 -16.71 3.17
CA LEU A 101 -9.93 -15.60 3.23
C LEU A 101 -10.54 -14.32 3.83
N ARG A 102 -11.85 -14.08 3.68
CA ARG A 102 -12.51 -12.89 4.21
C ARG A 102 -12.58 -12.94 5.73
N ASP A 103 -12.89 -14.11 6.28
CA ASP A 103 -12.88 -14.36 7.72
C ASP A 103 -11.47 -14.17 8.32
N LEU A 104 -10.46 -14.71 7.64
CA LEU A 104 -9.05 -14.53 8.04
C LEU A 104 -8.63 -13.05 8.00
N MET A 105 -8.97 -12.34 6.91
CA MET A 105 -8.70 -10.91 6.79
C MET A 105 -9.46 -10.08 7.82
N GLY A 106 -10.71 -10.45 8.14
CA GLY A 106 -11.49 -9.82 9.19
C GLY A 106 -10.82 -9.97 10.56
N ALA A 107 -10.29 -11.15 10.86
CA ALA A 107 -9.52 -11.38 12.09
C ALA A 107 -8.22 -10.56 12.13
N LEU A 108 -7.49 -10.47 11.02
CA LEU A 108 -6.29 -9.63 10.91
C LEU A 108 -6.60 -8.15 11.09
N ASN A 109 -7.65 -7.63 10.42
CA ASN A 109 -8.04 -6.23 10.49
C ASN A 109 -8.46 -5.79 11.90
N ARG A 110 -8.87 -6.71 12.80
CA ARG A 110 -9.08 -6.38 14.21
C ARG A 110 -7.78 -6.07 14.96
N VAL A 111 -6.64 -6.57 14.48
CA VAL A 111 -5.31 -6.33 15.06
C VAL A 111 -4.65 -5.11 14.44
N ILE A 112 -4.71 -4.98 13.11
CA ILE A 112 -3.95 -3.97 12.35
C ILE A 112 -4.79 -2.80 11.82
N ASP A 113 -6.08 -2.75 12.15
CA ASP A 113 -7.06 -1.77 11.65
C ASP A 113 -7.22 -1.77 10.12
N LEU A 114 -8.28 -1.14 9.63
CA LEU A 114 -8.54 -0.92 8.21
C LEU A 114 -8.42 0.58 7.91
N PRO A 115 -7.29 1.04 7.33
CA PRO A 115 -7.06 2.46 7.12
C PRO A 115 -8.10 3.10 6.18
N ARG A 116 -8.32 4.39 6.35
CA ARG A 116 -9.29 5.18 5.60
C ARG A 116 -8.63 6.39 4.95
N LEU A 117 -9.12 6.78 3.78
CA LEU A 117 -8.67 7.95 3.04
C LEU A 117 -9.88 8.77 2.60
N ARG A 118 -9.87 10.08 2.89
CA ARG A 118 -10.80 11.03 2.26
C ARG A 118 -10.31 11.32 0.85
N LEU A 119 -11.17 11.13 -0.15
CA LEU A 119 -10.83 11.41 -1.55
C LEU A 119 -10.61 12.91 -1.75
N PRO A 120 -9.47 13.34 -2.35
CA PRO A 120 -9.14 14.76 -2.51
C PRO A 120 -9.83 15.36 -3.74
N LEU A 121 -11.16 15.28 -3.81
CA LEU A 121 -11.92 15.71 -5.00
C LEU A 121 -11.73 17.20 -5.33
N ASP A 122 -11.47 18.03 -4.33
CA ASP A 122 -11.25 19.47 -4.54
C ASP A 122 -9.98 19.77 -5.33
N VAL A 123 -8.97 18.91 -5.24
CA VAL A 123 -7.72 19.02 -6.02
C VAL A 123 -7.99 18.83 -7.52
N PHE A 124 -8.96 17.97 -7.86
CA PHE A 124 -9.32 17.64 -9.24
C PHE A 124 -10.45 18.50 -9.81
N ARG A 125 -11.07 19.35 -9.00
CA ARG A 125 -12.14 20.26 -9.42
C ARG A 125 -11.83 21.08 -10.68
N PRO A 126 -10.60 21.57 -10.93
CA PRO A 126 -10.29 22.31 -12.17
C PRO A 126 -10.59 21.53 -13.47
N LEU A 127 -10.56 20.20 -13.42
CA LEU A 127 -10.85 19.31 -14.56
C LEU A 127 -12.34 19.22 -14.89
N ASN A 128 -13.22 19.49 -13.92
CA ASN A 128 -14.63 19.14 -14.01
C ASN A 128 -15.39 19.80 -15.17
N GLU A 129 -14.91 20.95 -15.64
CA GLU A 129 -15.55 21.72 -16.70
C GLU A 129 -15.23 21.22 -18.10
N THR A 130 -14.10 20.52 -18.28
CA THR A 130 -13.56 20.21 -19.60
C THR A 130 -13.31 18.73 -19.82
N THR A 131 -13.27 17.90 -18.77
CA THR A 131 -12.95 16.47 -18.90
C THR A 131 -13.83 15.58 -18.04
N SER A 132 -14.19 14.44 -18.60
CA SER A 132 -14.60 13.27 -17.82
C SER A 132 -13.35 12.50 -17.43
N TYR A 133 -13.31 12.02 -16.18
CA TYR A 133 -12.13 11.32 -15.67
C TYR A 133 -12.48 10.31 -14.59
N ARG A 134 -11.55 9.39 -14.34
CA ARG A 134 -11.56 8.49 -13.20
C ARG A 134 -10.42 8.82 -12.27
N LEU A 135 -10.69 8.82 -10.96
CA LEU A 135 -9.61 8.90 -9.98
C LEU A 135 -9.10 7.49 -9.69
N VAL A 136 -7.80 7.33 -9.90
CA VAL A 136 -7.07 6.11 -9.67
C VAL A 136 -6.20 6.26 -8.43
N LEU A 137 -6.45 5.38 -7.48
CA LEU A 137 -5.72 5.26 -6.23
C LEU A 137 -4.62 4.22 -6.40
N ALA A 138 -3.37 4.65 -6.31
CA ALA A 138 -2.18 3.81 -6.35
C ALA A 138 -1.60 3.70 -4.94
N SER A 139 -1.59 2.49 -4.37
CA SER A 139 -1.07 2.23 -3.01
C SER A 139 0.32 1.62 -3.05
N ASP A 140 1.26 2.23 -2.33
CA ASP A 140 2.49 1.58 -1.92
C ASP A 140 2.26 0.84 -0.60
N TYR A 141 2.69 -0.42 -0.54
CA TYR A 141 2.46 -1.30 0.60
C TYR A 141 3.75 -1.52 1.41
N ALA A 142 3.61 -1.41 2.74
CA ALA A 142 4.52 -2.04 3.68
C ALA A 142 4.24 -3.54 3.68
N VAL A 143 5.25 -4.34 3.38
CA VAL A 143 5.13 -5.80 3.32
C VAL A 143 5.95 -6.41 4.45
N VAL A 144 5.33 -7.34 5.18
CA VAL A 144 5.98 -8.17 6.19
C VAL A 144 5.57 -9.62 6.00
N GLN A 145 6.36 -10.53 6.53
CA GLN A 145 6.04 -11.94 6.58
C GLN A 145 5.50 -12.31 7.96
N LEU A 146 4.40 -13.05 7.96
CA LEU A 146 3.83 -13.74 9.10
C LEU A 146 4.34 -15.18 9.07
N ARG A 147 5.09 -15.59 10.10
CA ARG A 147 5.67 -16.94 10.19
C ARG A 147 5.22 -17.63 11.46
N ALA A 148 4.67 -18.84 11.33
CA ALA A 148 4.46 -19.75 12.44
C ALA A 148 5.33 -21.00 12.21
N ALA A 149 6.51 -21.02 12.83
CA ALA A 149 7.53 -22.04 12.58
C ALA A 149 7.09 -23.43 13.05
N ASP A 150 6.40 -23.50 14.20
CA ASP A 150 5.83 -24.72 14.79
C ASP A 150 4.86 -25.45 13.85
N ARG A 151 4.18 -24.70 12.98
CA ARG A 151 3.19 -25.23 12.03
C ARG A 151 3.66 -25.16 10.58
N ASN A 152 4.88 -24.69 10.33
CA ASN A 152 5.43 -24.42 9.00
C ASN A 152 4.44 -23.62 8.12
N LEU A 153 3.94 -22.50 8.66
CA LEU A 153 3.02 -21.59 7.96
C LEU A 153 3.72 -20.27 7.66
N VAL A 154 3.44 -19.73 6.47
CA VAL A 154 3.93 -18.44 6.03
C VAL A 154 2.85 -17.70 5.25
N ALA A 155 2.76 -16.39 5.45
CA ALA A 155 2.01 -15.48 4.58
C ALA A 155 2.67 -14.11 4.57
N ASN A 156 2.48 -13.35 3.51
CA ASN A 156 2.93 -11.96 3.42
C ASN A 156 1.73 -11.06 3.69
N LEU A 157 1.84 -10.24 4.73
CA LEU A 157 0.86 -9.21 5.07
C LEU A 157 1.28 -7.90 4.40
N LEU A 158 0.34 -7.31 3.65
CA LEU A 158 0.52 -6.04 2.96
C LEU A 158 -0.36 -5.00 3.65
N MET A 159 0.24 -3.92 4.16
CA MET A 159 -0.51 -2.79 4.72
C MET A 159 -0.25 -1.52 3.90
N PRO A 160 -1.28 -0.77 3.51
CA PRO A 160 -1.10 0.50 2.80
C PRO A 160 -0.20 1.43 3.61
N ALA A 161 0.90 1.86 3.01
CA ALA A 161 1.89 2.73 3.63
C ALA A 161 1.76 4.16 3.12
N GLN A 162 1.69 4.29 1.80
CA GLN A 162 1.52 5.56 1.10
C GLN A 162 0.52 5.36 -0.05
N VAL A 163 -0.19 6.42 -0.38
CA VAL A 163 -1.20 6.40 -1.44
C VAL A 163 -1.05 7.64 -2.30
N GLY A 164 -0.92 7.44 -3.62
CA GLY A 164 -1.07 8.47 -4.62
C GLY A 164 -2.47 8.42 -5.23
N VAL A 165 -3.04 9.59 -5.52
CA VAL A 165 -4.27 9.71 -6.30
C VAL A 165 -3.95 10.51 -7.56
N HIS A 166 -4.41 10.03 -8.72
CA HIS A 166 -4.28 10.75 -9.98
C HIS A 166 -5.55 10.59 -10.81
N ALA A 167 -5.77 11.50 -11.75
CA ALA A 167 -6.86 11.42 -12.70
C ALA A 167 -6.42 10.71 -13.99
N GLU A 168 -7.27 9.83 -14.49
CA GLU A 168 -7.19 9.25 -15.83
C GLU A 168 -8.37 9.79 -16.64
N ILE A 169 -8.06 10.59 -17.67
CA ILE A 169 -9.08 11.18 -18.53
C ILE A 169 -9.76 10.07 -19.34
N THR A 170 -11.09 10.05 -19.31
CA THR A 170 -11.92 9.11 -20.05
C THR A 170 -12.57 9.77 -21.28
N ALA A 171 -12.85 11.06 -21.22
CA ALA A 171 -13.35 11.84 -22.36
C ALA A 171 -13.03 13.33 -22.20
N ILE A 172 -12.91 14.02 -23.32
CA ILE A 172 -12.75 15.49 -23.40
C ILE A 172 -13.86 16.00 -24.34
N PRO A 173 -15.02 16.43 -23.81
CA PRO A 173 -16.12 16.89 -24.66
C PRO A 173 -15.80 18.15 -25.47
N ASP A 174 -14.92 19.02 -24.95
CA ASP A 174 -14.44 20.23 -25.61
C ASP A 174 -12.92 20.33 -25.49
N GLN A 175 -12.23 19.97 -26.58
CA GLN A 175 -10.78 19.96 -26.66
C GLN A 175 -10.18 21.37 -26.59
N ALA A 176 -10.81 22.35 -27.23
CA ALA A 176 -10.30 23.73 -27.26
C ALA A 176 -10.36 24.36 -25.87
N ALA A 177 -11.47 24.15 -25.14
CA ALA A 177 -11.61 24.60 -23.76
C ALA A 177 -10.64 23.88 -22.82
N HIS A 178 -10.41 22.58 -23.02
CA HIS A 178 -9.43 21.81 -22.25
C HIS A 178 -8.02 22.38 -22.42
N ASP A 179 -7.57 22.56 -23.67
CA ASP A 179 -6.21 22.99 -23.97
C ASP A 179 -5.95 24.43 -23.51
N ALA A 180 -6.96 25.31 -23.62
CA ALA A 180 -6.89 26.67 -23.11
C ALA A 180 -6.66 26.76 -21.59
N LYS A 181 -7.04 25.72 -20.81
CA LYS A 181 -6.79 25.69 -19.37
C LYS A 181 -5.35 25.32 -19.00
N GLY A 182 -4.59 24.69 -19.90
CA GLY A 182 -3.19 24.31 -19.66
C GLY A 182 -2.96 23.50 -18.39
N ILE A 183 -3.92 22.63 -18.00
CA ILE A 183 -3.83 21.88 -16.75
C ILE A 183 -2.78 20.78 -16.89
N ASP A 184 -1.73 20.85 -16.05
CA ASP A 184 -0.75 19.78 -15.94
C ASP A 184 -1.27 18.64 -15.05
N LEU A 185 -1.71 17.55 -15.69
CA LEU A 185 -2.15 16.32 -15.00
C LEU A 185 -1.02 15.63 -14.23
N ALA A 186 0.25 15.81 -14.64
CA ALA A 186 1.37 15.23 -13.94
C ALA A 186 1.59 15.93 -12.59
N ALA A 187 1.30 17.22 -12.50
CA ALA A 187 1.32 17.99 -11.25
C ALA A 187 0.13 17.67 -10.33
N LEU A 188 -1.03 17.27 -10.87
CA LEU A 188 -2.22 16.89 -10.10
C LEU A 188 -2.14 15.45 -9.55
N ARG A 189 -1.13 15.19 -8.72
CA ARG A 189 -0.87 13.87 -8.13
C ARG A 189 -0.68 13.96 -6.61
N PRO A 190 -1.73 14.29 -5.84
CA PRO A 190 -1.63 14.33 -4.40
C PRO A 190 -1.22 12.95 -3.83
N GLY A 191 -0.19 12.98 -2.98
CA GLY A 191 0.31 11.82 -2.24
C GLY A 191 0.04 11.95 -0.75
N PHE A 192 -0.27 10.83 -0.10
CA PHE A 192 -0.62 10.76 1.31
C PHE A 192 0.17 9.65 2.00
N ILE A 193 0.71 9.94 3.17
CA ILE A 193 1.19 8.91 4.09
C ILE A 193 -0.01 8.42 4.87
N VAL A 194 -0.26 7.10 4.81
CA VAL A 194 -1.36 6.49 5.57
C VAL A 194 -0.97 6.52 7.05
N PRO A 195 -1.82 7.03 7.96
CA PRO A 195 -1.53 6.98 9.39
C PRO A 195 -1.67 5.55 9.95
N ALA A 196 -0.97 5.25 11.04
CA ALA A 196 -1.13 4.01 11.79
C ALA A 196 -1.92 4.29 13.08
N HIS A 197 -3.14 3.78 13.18
CA HIS A 197 -4.03 4.06 14.31
C HIS A 197 -3.91 3.08 15.48
N THR A 198 -3.19 1.97 15.30
CA THR A 198 -2.92 0.99 16.37
C THR A 198 -1.42 0.86 16.61
N PRO A 199 -0.99 0.58 17.86
CA PRO A 199 0.40 0.31 18.18
C PRO A 199 0.97 -0.89 17.39
N ALA A 200 0.13 -1.88 17.10
CA ALA A 200 0.50 -3.04 16.29
C ALA A 200 0.85 -2.61 14.85
N THR A 201 -0.02 -1.86 14.19
CA THR A 201 0.21 -1.36 12.82
C THR A 201 1.43 -0.47 12.76
N GLN A 202 1.60 0.42 13.74
CA GLN A 202 2.77 1.28 13.84
C GLN A 202 4.06 0.46 13.95
N THR A 203 4.10 -0.53 14.84
CA THR A 203 5.28 -1.38 15.05
C THR A 203 5.60 -2.21 13.80
N ILE A 204 4.60 -2.84 13.20
CA ILE A 204 4.80 -3.67 12.00
C ILE A 204 5.28 -2.81 10.84
N ARG A 205 4.66 -1.65 10.60
CA ARG A 205 5.06 -0.74 9.52
C ARG A 205 6.45 -0.16 9.74
N ARG A 206 6.83 0.17 10.97
CA ARG A 206 8.21 0.59 11.29
C ARG A 206 9.22 -0.50 10.97
N ALA A 207 8.93 -1.76 11.29
CA ALA A 207 9.81 -2.88 10.96
C ALA A 207 9.99 -3.03 9.43
N ALA A 208 8.88 -2.98 8.67
CA ALA A 208 8.93 -3.00 7.21
C ALA A 208 9.71 -1.80 6.64
N LEU A 209 9.50 -0.60 7.17
CA LEU A 209 10.14 0.62 6.73
C LEU A 209 11.65 0.63 7.04
N ALA A 210 12.06 0.15 8.21
CA ALA A 210 13.46 -0.01 8.56
C ALA A 210 14.20 -0.91 7.55
N GLN A 211 13.58 -2.04 7.18
CA GLN A 211 14.15 -2.92 6.16
C GLN A 211 14.23 -2.24 4.79
N ARG A 212 13.20 -1.50 4.38
CA ARG A 212 13.23 -0.76 3.11
C ARG A 212 14.32 0.31 3.06
N LEU A 213 14.56 1.00 4.17
CA LEU A 213 15.65 1.96 4.30
C LEU A 213 17.01 1.26 4.22
N GLN A 214 17.17 0.12 4.90
CA GLN A 214 18.39 -0.68 4.83
C GLN A 214 18.66 -1.19 3.42
N ASP A 215 17.65 -1.74 2.73
CA ASP A 215 17.78 -2.24 1.36
C ASP A 215 18.16 -1.11 0.38
N LEU A 216 17.56 0.07 0.53
CA LEU A 216 17.90 1.24 -0.27
C LEU A 216 19.34 1.71 0.00
N GLN A 217 19.75 1.76 1.26
CA GLN A 217 21.13 2.12 1.63
C GLN A 217 22.14 1.14 1.05
N GLN A 218 21.86 -0.17 1.12
CA GLN A 218 22.72 -1.20 0.54
C GLN A 218 22.81 -1.06 -0.99
N THR A 219 21.69 -0.78 -1.65
CA THR A 219 21.63 -0.57 -3.11
C THR A 219 22.46 0.64 -3.53
N VAL A 220 22.31 1.76 -2.83
CA VAL A 220 23.05 3.00 -3.11
C VAL A 220 24.54 2.82 -2.80
N ALA A 221 24.89 2.14 -1.70
CA ALA A 221 26.28 1.83 -1.37
C ALA A 221 26.95 0.96 -2.44
N ALA A 222 26.25 -0.05 -2.96
CA ALA A 222 26.73 -0.90 -4.04
C ALA A 222 26.95 -0.14 -5.36
N GLN A 223 26.29 1.00 -5.54
CA GLN A 223 26.43 1.88 -6.72
C GLN A 223 27.52 2.95 -6.55
N GLY A 224 28.28 2.94 -5.45
CA GLY A 224 29.34 3.92 -5.20
C GLY A 224 28.95 5.04 -4.22
N GLY A 225 27.79 4.94 -3.55
CA GLY A 225 27.41 5.82 -2.45
C GLY A 225 26.35 6.88 -2.81
N PRO A 226 26.02 7.80 -1.88
CA PRO A 226 24.90 8.73 -2.03
C PRO A 226 24.99 9.66 -3.24
N GLU A 227 26.20 10.01 -3.68
CA GLU A 227 26.44 10.89 -4.82
C GLU A 227 26.04 10.25 -6.16
N THR A 228 26.13 8.93 -6.26
CA THR A 228 25.75 8.18 -7.47
C THR A 228 24.27 7.77 -7.46
N ALA A 229 23.53 8.07 -6.39
CA ALA A 229 22.12 7.75 -6.30
C ALA A 229 21.32 8.45 -7.42
N THR A 230 20.51 7.68 -8.12
CA THR A 230 19.59 8.15 -9.17
C THR A 230 18.52 9.09 -8.60
N PRO A 231 17.89 9.96 -9.42
CA PRO A 231 16.76 10.79 -8.99
C PRO A 231 15.62 9.99 -8.34
N ALA A 232 15.32 8.80 -8.87
CA ALA A 232 14.28 7.92 -8.33
C ALA A 232 14.64 7.40 -6.92
N GLN A 233 15.90 7.03 -6.67
CA GLN A 233 16.35 6.60 -5.36
C GLN A 233 16.33 7.75 -4.34
N ARG A 234 16.69 8.96 -4.74
CA ARG A 234 16.60 10.15 -3.87
C ARG A 234 15.15 10.48 -3.52
N ALA A 235 14.25 10.43 -4.51
CA ALA A 235 12.81 10.60 -4.28
C ALA A 235 12.27 9.54 -3.33
N LEU A 236 12.64 8.27 -3.52
CA LEU A 236 12.27 7.18 -2.62
C LEU A 236 12.82 7.40 -1.20
N ALA A 237 14.08 7.79 -1.05
CA ALA A 237 14.67 8.09 0.26
C ALA A 237 13.89 9.20 0.99
N GLY A 238 13.49 10.26 0.26
CA GLY A 238 12.64 11.32 0.80
C GLY A 238 11.28 10.82 1.26
N GLN A 239 10.62 9.98 0.46
CA GLN A 239 9.34 9.35 0.80
C GLN A 239 9.43 8.47 2.05
N LEU A 240 10.42 7.57 2.11
CA LEU A 240 10.65 6.69 3.26
C LEU A 240 10.97 7.48 4.53
N SER A 241 11.74 8.57 4.40
CA SER A 241 12.05 9.46 5.53
C SER A 241 10.82 10.20 6.04
N ALA A 242 9.94 10.65 5.15
CA ALA A 242 8.68 11.29 5.52
C ALA A 242 7.76 10.30 6.26
N GLU A 243 7.65 9.06 5.78
CA GLU A 243 6.90 8.00 6.46
C GLU A 243 7.49 7.68 7.84
N TRP A 244 8.82 7.62 7.98
CA TRP A 244 9.48 7.35 9.25
C TRP A 244 9.12 8.39 10.31
N LYS A 245 9.06 9.66 9.93
CA LYS A 245 8.67 10.76 10.83
C LYS A 245 7.23 10.63 11.31
N VAL A 246 6.30 10.20 10.46
CA VAL A 246 4.89 9.97 10.83
C VAL A 246 4.74 8.77 11.75
N LEU A 247 5.54 7.71 11.54
CA LEU A 247 5.46 6.49 12.33
C LEU A 247 6.25 6.55 13.64
N THR A 248 7.15 7.52 13.83
CA THR A 248 7.94 7.65 15.06
C THR A 248 7.17 8.49 16.08
N PRO A 249 6.92 7.98 17.31
CA PRO A 249 6.28 8.78 18.35
C PRO A 249 7.08 10.07 18.60
N LYS A 250 6.41 11.21 18.61
CA LYS A 250 7.04 12.46 19.06
C LYS A 250 7.36 12.30 20.56
N PRO A 251 8.59 12.55 21.02
CA PRO A 251 8.88 12.52 22.45
C PRO A 251 7.90 13.46 23.16
N ALA A 252 7.27 12.98 24.24
CA ALA A 252 6.40 13.80 25.07
C ALA A 252 7.22 15.03 25.50
N ALA A 253 6.66 16.22 25.28
CA ALA A 253 7.27 17.43 25.82
C ALA A 253 7.44 17.22 27.33
N ALA A 254 8.67 17.36 27.83
CA ALA A 254 8.92 17.29 29.26
C ALA A 254 7.98 18.28 29.96
N PRO A 255 7.32 17.89 31.06
CA PRO A 255 6.52 18.83 31.82
C PRO A 255 7.42 20.01 32.19
N ALA A 256 6.99 21.23 31.86
CA ALA A 256 7.68 22.43 32.28
C ALA A 256 7.79 22.36 33.80
N SER A 257 9.02 22.28 34.30
CA SER A 257 9.33 22.44 35.71
C SER A 257 8.80 23.79 36.16
N ALA A 258 7.77 23.75 37.02
CA ALA A 258 7.22 24.90 37.72
C ALA A 258 8.18 25.38 38.82
#